data_AF-A0A5B0Q3P7-F1
#
_entry.id   AF-A0A5B0Q3P7-F1
#
_cell.length_a   1.000
_cell.length_b   1.000
_cell.length_c   1.000
_cell.angle_alpha   90.00
_cell.angle_beta   90.00
_cell.angle_gamma   90.00
#
_symmetry.space_group_name_H-M   'P 1'
#
loop_
_entity.id
_entity.type
_entity.pdbx_description
1 polymer ?
#
loop_
_entity_poly.entity_id
_entity_poly.type
_entity_poly.pdbx_seq_one_letter_code
_entity_poly.pdbx_strand_id
1 'polypeptide(L)'
;MATIDEGPSASKESQTDILSDYKILETVEWIARHSFTIVGLQFPDELLSISVPIFRSLRSRLDSDEIELYIMADTTYGSCCVDHVAAQHVHAQAVVHYGQACLSITPSLPVFYVLPKFPISDEMVERTAKRMVESLYSMDPTFDVSNDSNQILLMYDVGYHWKSGMEEPNLLKYNRIHKSIYHKQPFPD
;
A
#
# COMPACT_ATOMS: atom_id res chain seq x y z
N MET A 1 22.49 -33.67 -22.60
CA MET A 1 21.73 -32.49 -23.09
C MET A 1 20.47 -32.44 -22.26
N ALA A 2 20.56 -31.81 -21.08
CA ALA A 2 19.48 -31.82 -20.09
C ALA A 2 18.50 -30.68 -20.42
N THR A 3 17.24 -31.06 -20.59
CA THR A 3 16.09 -30.17 -20.80
C THR A 3 15.79 -29.42 -19.50
N ILE A 4 15.64 -28.10 -19.60
CA ILE A 4 15.21 -27.24 -18.49
C ILE A 4 13.70 -27.45 -18.32
N ASP A 5 13.30 -27.85 -17.13
CA ASP A 5 11.92 -28.10 -16.72
C ASP A 5 11.17 -26.76 -16.63
N GLU A 6 10.13 -26.59 -17.45
CA GLU A 6 9.22 -25.44 -17.34
C GLU A 6 8.34 -25.64 -16.10
N GLY A 7 8.53 -24.77 -15.10
CA GLY A 7 7.75 -24.76 -13.87
C GLY A 7 6.24 -24.60 -14.11
N PRO A 8 5.41 -24.94 -13.12
CA PRO A 8 3.98 -25.15 -13.32
C PRO A 8 3.28 -23.87 -13.79
N SER A 9 2.52 -24.00 -14.87
CA SER A 9 1.68 -22.96 -15.45
C SER A 9 0.60 -22.54 -14.45
N ALA A 10 0.77 -21.36 -13.83
CA ALA A 10 -0.21 -20.75 -12.95
C ALA A 10 -1.52 -20.49 -13.73
N SER A 11 -2.67 -20.88 -13.16
CA SER A 11 -3.98 -20.68 -13.76
C SER A 11 -4.25 -19.19 -14.05
N LYS A 12 -4.98 -18.90 -15.14
CA LYS A 12 -5.26 -17.52 -15.59
C LYS A 12 -5.98 -16.64 -14.54
N GLU A 13 -6.78 -17.25 -13.66
CA GLU A 13 -7.42 -16.57 -12.52
C GLU A 13 -6.38 -16.13 -11.48
N SER A 14 -5.45 -17.02 -11.09
CA SER A 14 -4.36 -16.70 -10.16
C SER A 14 -3.44 -15.59 -10.69
N GLN A 15 -3.20 -15.53 -12.00
CA GLN A 15 -2.41 -14.43 -12.58
C GLN A 15 -3.15 -13.09 -12.53
N THR A 16 -4.47 -13.07 -12.76
CA THR A 16 -5.24 -11.82 -12.75
C THR A 16 -5.29 -11.21 -11.35
N ASP A 17 -5.50 -12.05 -10.33
CA ASP A 17 -5.50 -11.62 -8.92
C ASP A 17 -4.16 -11.03 -8.51
N ILE A 18 -3.04 -11.64 -8.94
CA ILE A 18 -1.69 -11.11 -8.67
C ILE A 18 -1.50 -9.73 -9.32
N LEU A 19 -1.99 -9.53 -10.55
CA LEU A 19 -1.83 -8.25 -11.25
C LEU A 19 -2.54 -7.10 -10.53
N SER A 20 -3.76 -7.34 -10.05
CA SER A 20 -4.57 -6.32 -9.37
C SER A 20 -4.23 -6.13 -7.90
N ASP A 21 -3.95 -7.21 -7.16
CA ASP A 21 -3.74 -7.13 -5.71
C ASP A 21 -2.38 -6.54 -5.36
N TYR A 22 -1.39 -6.78 -6.22
CA TYR A 22 -0.02 -6.30 -6.03
C TYR A 22 0.34 -5.11 -6.92
N LYS A 23 -0.65 -4.47 -7.55
CA LYS A 23 -0.48 -3.23 -8.33
C LYS A 23 0.65 -3.30 -9.38
N ILE A 24 0.70 -4.41 -10.11
CA ILE A 24 1.83 -4.70 -11.00
C ILE A 24 1.92 -3.67 -12.13
N LEU A 25 0.78 -3.28 -12.72
CA LEU A 25 0.74 -2.34 -13.84
C LEU A 25 1.12 -0.93 -13.39
N GLU A 26 0.61 -0.50 -12.24
CA GLU A 26 0.89 0.81 -11.66
C GLU A 26 2.37 0.91 -11.24
N THR A 27 2.95 -0.19 -10.76
CA THR A 27 4.38 -0.28 -10.44
C THR A 27 5.22 -0.13 -11.71
N VAL A 28 4.88 -0.83 -12.79
CA VAL A 28 5.58 -0.72 -14.09
C VAL A 28 5.51 0.70 -14.64
N GLU A 29 4.31 1.30 -14.65
CA GLU A 29 4.11 2.68 -15.11
C GLU A 29 4.90 3.67 -14.25
N TRP A 30 4.94 3.45 -12.93
CA TRP A 30 5.70 4.29 -12.02
C TRP A 30 7.20 4.20 -12.24
N ILE A 31 7.75 3.00 -12.47
CA ILE A 31 9.17 2.80 -12.81
C ILE A 31 9.51 3.51 -14.12
N ALA A 32 8.69 3.31 -15.17
CA ALA A 32 8.92 3.89 -16.48
C ALA A 32 8.86 5.43 -16.45
N ARG A 33 7.85 6.00 -15.77
CA ARG A 33 7.64 7.46 -15.68
C ARG A 33 8.83 8.20 -15.08
N HIS A 34 9.55 7.57 -14.15
CA HIS A 34 10.71 8.16 -13.48
C HIS A 34 12.04 7.70 -14.06
N SER A 35 12.03 6.82 -15.07
CA SER A 35 13.22 6.27 -15.72
C SER A 35 14.19 5.60 -14.73
N PHE A 36 13.66 4.89 -13.73
CA PHE A 36 14.49 4.13 -12.81
C PHE A 36 15.10 2.90 -13.50
N THR A 37 16.40 2.68 -13.31
CA THR A 37 17.14 1.54 -13.85
C THR A 37 17.50 0.50 -12.80
N ILE A 38 17.48 0.85 -11.50
CA ILE A 38 17.71 -0.08 -10.39
C ILE A 38 16.64 0.13 -9.33
N VAL A 39 15.79 -0.88 -9.12
CA VAL A 39 14.64 -0.81 -8.21
C VAL A 39 14.65 -1.96 -7.21
N GLY A 40 14.57 -1.63 -5.93
CA GLY A 40 14.39 -2.61 -4.85
C GLY A 40 12.92 -3.00 -4.71
N LEU A 41 12.63 -4.29 -4.58
CA LEU A 41 11.32 -4.85 -4.27
C LEU A 41 11.36 -5.39 -2.85
N GLN A 42 10.82 -4.63 -1.92
CA GLN A 42 10.88 -4.92 -0.49
C GLN A 42 9.64 -5.70 -0.05
N PHE A 43 9.84 -6.88 0.54
CA PHE A 43 8.77 -7.75 1.00
C PHE A 43 8.92 -8.10 2.48
N PRO A 44 7.80 -8.12 3.24
CA PRO A 44 7.76 -8.70 4.57
C PRO A 44 7.78 -10.23 4.49
N ASP A 45 8.11 -10.88 5.60
CA ASP A 45 8.27 -12.34 5.70
C ASP A 45 7.06 -13.11 5.13
N GLU A 46 5.84 -12.63 5.37
CA GLU A 46 4.61 -13.27 4.94
C GLU A 46 4.43 -13.26 3.41
N LEU A 47 5.05 -12.31 2.71
CA LEU A 47 4.95 -12.16 1.25
C LEU A 47 6.18 -12.71 0.49
N LEU A 48 7.20 -13.23 1.19
CA LEU A 48 8.39 -13.78 0.53
C LEU A 48 8.05 -14.94 -0.42
N SER A 49 7.05 -15.75 -0.09
CA SER A 49 6.61 -16.86 -0.95
C SER A 49 6.07 -16.42 -2.32
N ILE A 50 5.47 -15.22 -2.40
CA ILE A 50 4.87 -14.66 -3.63
C ILE A 50 5.80 -13.64 -4.31
N SER A 51 6.95 -13.31 -3.70
CA SER A 51 7.93 -12.35 -4.25
C SER A 51 8.42 -12.72 -5.65
N VAL A 52 8.70 -14.00 -5.92
CA VAL A 52 9.19 -14.48 -7.22
C VAL A 52 8.12 -14.37 -8.31
N PRO A 53 6.86 -14.80 -8.11
CA PRO A 53 5.76 -14.50 -9.04
C PRO A 53 5.59 -13.01 -9.33
N ILE A 54 5.63 -12.14 -8.32
CA ILE A 54 5.53 -10.69 -8.49
C ILE A 54 6.70 -10.16 -9.33
N PHE A 55 7.92 -10.55 -8.98
CA PHE A 55 9.14 -10.19 -9.73
C PHE A 55 9.02 -10.58 -11.20
N ARG A 56 8.60 -11.82 -11.50
CA ARG A 56 8.43 -12.29 -12.88
C ARG A 56 7.37 -11.49 -13.63
N SER A 57 6.25 -11.20 -12.97
CA SER A 57 5.16 -10.40 -13.55
C SER A 57 5.57 -8.97 -13.86
N LEU A 58 6.38 -8.34 -13.00
CA LEU A 58 6.98 -7.02 -13.25
C LEU A 58 7.98 -7.11 -14.41
N ARG A 59 8.95 -8.03 -14.33
CA ARG A 59 10.01 -8.15 -15.33
C ARG A 59 9.48 -8.42 -16.72
N SER A 60 8.44 -9.24 -16.87
CA SER A 60 7.83 -9.54 -18.18
C SER A 60 7.10 -8.35 -18.81
N ARG A 61 6.92 -7.24 -18.08
CA ARG A 61 6.18 -6.04 -18.50
C ARG A 61 7.05 -4.79 -18.58
N LEU A 62 8.30 -4.88 -18.13
CA LEU A 62 9.27 -3.82 -18.30
C LEU A 62 9.84 -3.90 -19.72
N ASP A 63 9.83 -2.78 -20.43
CA ASP A 63 10.19 -2.71 -21.85
C ASP A 63 11.71 -2.78 -22.12
N SER A 64 12.53 -2.71 -21.06
CA SER A 64 14.00 -2.69 -21.17
C SER A 64 14.64 -3.72 -20.25
N ASP A 65 15.59 -4.47 -20.82
CA ASP A 65 16.38 -5.40 -20.04
C ASP A 65 17.34 -4.71 -19.06
N GLU A 66 17.63 -3.42 -19.27
CA GLU A 66 18.50 -2.58 -18.45
C GLU A 66 17.90 -2.22 -17.09
N ILE A 67 16.59 -2.45 -16.87
CA ILE A 67 15.94 -2.18 -15.59
C ILE A 67 16.13 -3.36 -14.65
N GLU A 68 17.06 -3.24 -13.72
CA GLU A 68 17.34 -4.25 -12.71
C GLU A 68 16.35 -4.18 -11.55
N LEU A 69 15.81 -5.34 -11.18
CA LEU A 69 14.94 -5.51 -10.02
C LEU A 69 15.66 -6.35 -8.97
N TYR A 70 15.63 -5.93 -7.70
CA TYR A 70 16.27 -6.66 -6.59
C TYR A 70 15.23 -7.01 -5.54
N ILE A 71 15.03 -8.29 -5.25
CA ILE A 71 14.17 -8.72 -4.13
C ILE A 71 14.92 -8.47 -2.82
N MET A 72 14.31 -7.69 -1.93
CA MET A 72 14.81 -7.37 -0.60
C MET A 72 13.83 -7.95 0.43
N ALA A 73 14.34 -8.73 1.38
CA ALA A 73 13.55 -9.26 2.48
C ALA A 73 13.71 -8.36 3.71
N ASP A 74 12.60 -8.06 4.37
CA ASP A 74 12.63 -7.29 5.60
C ASP A 74 13.13 -8.11 6.78
N THR A 75 13.60 -7.41 7.80
CA THR A 75 13.78 -8.03 9.11
C THR A 75 12.42 -8.22 9.77
N THR A 76 12.23 -9.31 10.52
CA THR A 76 10.98 -9.65 11.20
C THR A 76 10.43 -8.54 12.13
N TYR A 77 11.28 -7.58 12.56
CA TYR A 77 10.88 -6.43 13.39
C TYR A 77 10.86 -5.09 12.65
N GLY A 78 11.15 -5.08 11.35
CA GLY A 78 11.27 -3.89 10.49
C GLY A 78 10.37 -3.92 9.26
N SER A 79 9.42 -4.85 9.19
CA SER A 79 8.57 -5.10 8.01
C SER A 79 7.67 -3.95 7.56
N CYS A 80 7.50 -2.91 8.40
CA CYS A 80 6.68 -1.75 8.08
C CYS A 80 7.48 -0.52 7.61
N CYS A 81 8.81 -0.56 7.71
CA CYS A 81 9.70 0.54 7.38
C CYS A 81 10.38 0.27 6.05
N VAL A 82 10.75 1.33 5.33
CA VAL A 82 11.57 1.17 4.12
C VAL A 82 13.02 0.94 4.53
N ASP A 83 13.62 -0.17 4.09
CA ASP A 83 15.02 -0.48 4.36
C ASP A 83 15.95 0.28 3.41
N HIS A 84 16.30 1.50 3.82
CA HIS A 84 17.22 2.36 3.09
C HIS A 84 18.65 1.79 3.02
N VAL A 85 19.07 0.99 4.01
CA VAL A 85 20.42 0.42 4.04
C VAL A 85 20.53 -0.68 2.99
N ALA A 86 19.54 -1.58 2.93
CA ALA A 86 19.46 -2.60 1.89
C ALA A 86 19.36 -1.97 0.49
N ALA A 87 18.53 -0.94 0.33
CA ALA A 87 18.42 -0.20 -0.93
C ALA A 87 19.75 0.43 -1.36
N GLN A 88 20.51 1.02 -0.44
CA GLN A 88 21.83 1.59 -0.72
C GLN A 88 22.87 0.53 -1.13
N HIS A 89 22.85 -0.65 -0.52
CA HIS A 89 23.79 -1.73 -0.87
C HIS A 89 23.65 -2.21 -2.32
N VAL A 90 22.44 -2.17 -2.87
CA VAL A 90 22.18 -2.50 -4.28
C VAL A 90 22.14 -1.26 -5.18
N HIS A 91 22.44 -0.07 -4.66
CA HIS A 91 22.34 1.20 -5.37
C HIS A 91 20.95 1.45 -5.98
N ALA A 92 19.89 1.02 -5.29
CA ALA A 92 18.53 1.23 -5.74
C ALA A 92 18.20 2.73 -5.79
N GLN A 93 17.66 3.14 -6.93
CA GLN A 93 17.18 4.50 -7.17
C GLN A 93 15.77 4.69 -6.61
N ALA A 94 15.06 3.59 -6.35
CA ALA A 94 13.69 3.58 -5.85
C ALA A 94 13.37 2.24 -5.18
N VAL A 95 12.36 2.24 -4.30
CA VAL A 95 11.87 1.02 -3.64
C VAL A 95 10.37 0.85 -3.86
N VAL A 96 9.96 -0.36 -4.20
CA VAL A 96 8.56 -0.80 -4.14
C VAL A 96 8.39 -1.57 -2.84
N HIS A 97 7.62 -1.01 -1.90
CA HIS A 97 7.40 -1.59 -0.57
C HIS A 97 6.04 -2.29 -0.53
N TYR A 98 6.05 -3.61 -0.36
CA TYR A 98 4.85 -4.43 -0.30
C TYR A 98 4.42 -4.66 1.15
N GLY A 99 3.11 -4.63 1.40
CA GLY A 99 2.56 -4.97 2.71
C GLY A 99 2.31 -3.76 3.61
N GLN A 100 2.22 -4.04 4.91
CA GLN A 100 1.93 -3.05 5.93
C GLN A 100 3.05 -2.00 5.96
N ALA A 101 2.70 -0.72 6.05
CA ALA A 101 3.68 0.36 6.05
C ALA A 101 3.39 1.36 7.16
N CYS A 102 4.42 1.76 7.88
CA CYS A 102 4.33 2.82 8.88
C CYS A 102 4.24 4.22 8.25
N LEU A 103 4.55 4.33 6.94
CA LEU A 103 4.61 5.59 6.20
C LEU A 103 5.52 6.64 6.88
N SER A 104 6.55 6.15 7.57
CA SER A 104 7.59 7.01 8.13
C SER A 104 8.29 7.79 7.02
N ILE A 105 8.78 8.98 7.36
CA ILE A 105 9.48 9.85 6.41
C ILE A 105 10.68 9.10 5.83
N THR A 106 10.72 8.98 4.51
CA THR A 106 11.84 8.39 3.78
C THR A 106 12.71 9.51 3.23
N PRO A 107 13.94 9.72 3.74
CA PRO A 107 14.81 10.75 3.23
C PRO A 107 15.26 10.39 1.81
N SER A 108 14.96 11.25 0.83
CA SER A 108 15.49 11.27 -0.55
C SER A 108 15.26 10.05 -1.47
N LEU A 109 14.88 8.88 -0.96
CA LEU A 109 14.61 7.69 -1.76
C LEU A 109 13.12 7.63 -2.17
N PRO A 110 12.78 7.65 -3.47
CA PRO A 110 11.42 7.43 -3.96
C PRO A 110 10.89 6.05 -3.55
N VAL A 111 9.66 6.02 -3.03
CA VAL A 111 9.00 4.78 -2.60
C VAL A 111 7.61 4.65 -3.20
N PHE A 112 7.32 3.49 -3.77
CA PHE A 112 5.98 3.10 -4.21
C PHE A 112 5.40 2.08 -3.22
N TYR A 113 4.31 2.43 -2.55
CA TYR A 113 3.68 1.56 -1.56
C TYR A 113 2.56 0.70 -2.17
N VAL A 114 2.71 -0.62 -2.01
CA VAL A 114 1.68 -1.63 -2.33
C VAL A 114 1.07 -2.11 -1.03
N LEU A 115 0.13 -1.30 -0.52
CA LEU A 115 -0.55 -1.54 0.76
C LEU A 115 -1.56 -2.70 0.67
N PRO A 116 -1.72 -3.50 1.74
CA PRO A 116 -2.65 -4.59 1.79
C PRO A 116 -4.10 -4.09 1.79
N LYS A 117 -5.01 -4.93 1.33
CA LYS A 117 -6.45 -4.67 1.40
C LYS A 117 -7.08 -5.65 2.39
N PHE A 118 -7.21 -5.23 3.64
CA PHE A 118 -7.85 -6.06 4.66
C PHE A 118 -9.35 -6.13 4.39
N PRO A 119 -9.95 -7.34 4.47
CA PRO A 119 -11.35 -7.53 4.17
C PRO A 119 -12.20 -6.83 5.22
N ILE A 120 -13.17 -6.04 4.73
CA ILE A 120 -14.19 -5.42 5.56
C ILE A 120 -15.45 -5.20 4.70
N SER A 121 -16.61 -5.62 5.21
CA SER A 121 -17.87 -5.43 4.51
C SER A 121 -18.45 -4.04 4.79
N ASP A 122 -19.26 -3.54 3.87
CA ASP A 122 -19.93 -2.23 4.03
C ASP A 122 -20.85 -2.23 5.26
N GLU A 123 -21.50 -3.36 5.54
CA GLU A 123 -22.30 -3.55 6.77
C GLU A 123 -21.45 -3.37 8.04
N MET A 124 -20.23 -3.90 8.07
CA MET A 124 -19.33 -3.73 9.22
C MET A 124 -18.88 -2.28 9.37
N VAL A 125 -18.61 -1.59 8.26
CA VAL A 125 -18.26 -0.17 8.27
C VAL A 125 -19.42 0.64 8.83
N GLU A 126 -20.63 0.46 8.31
CA GLU A 126 -21.83 1.18 8.75
C GLU A 126 -22.13 0.93 10.24
N ARG A 127 -22.08 -0.32 10.67
CA ARG A 127 -22.31 -0.69 12.08
C ARG A 127 -21.27 -0.05 13.00
N THR A 128 -20.01 -0.01 12.58
CA THR A 128 -18.92 0.60 13.37
C THR A 128 -19.09 2.12 13.45
N ALA A 129 -19.45 2.76 12.33
CA ALA A 129 -19.73 4.19 12.29
C ALA A 129 -20.91 4.58 13.21
N LYS A 130 -22.03 3.84 13.17
CA LYS A 130 -23.18 4.07 14.05
C LYS A 130 -22.80 3.99 15.53
N ARG A 131 -22.10 2.92 15.92
CA ARG A 131 -21.63 2.73 17.31
C ARG A 131 -20.65 3.81 17.75
N MET A 132 -19.77 4.25 16.87
CA MET A 132 -18.84 5.34 17.15
C MET A 132 -19.59 6.63 17.45
N VAL A 133 -20.58 6.99 16.61
CA VAL A 133 -21.41 8.17 16.81
C VAL A 133 -22.21 8.08 18.12
N GLU A 134 -22.88 6.96 18.38
CA GLU A 134 -23.60 6.73 19.65
C GLU A 134 -22.68 6.89 20.87
N SER A 135 -21.46 6.39 20.78
CA SER A 135 -20.46 6.52 21.84
C SER A 135 -20.04 7.98 22.04
N LEU A 136 -19.83 8.74 20.96
CA LEU A 136 -19.51 10.18 21.04
C LEU A 136 -20.64 10.98 21.70
N TYR A 137 -21.90 10.74 21.30
CA TYR A 137 -23.07 11.33 21.95
C TYR A 137 -23.17 10.97 23.44
N SER A 138 -22.81 9.74 23.82
CA SER A 138 -22.82 9.34 25.24
C SER A 138 -21.74 10.02 26.08
N MET A 139 -20.60 10.35 25.47
CA MET A 139 -19.48 11.04 26.12
C MET A 139 -19.73 12.55 26.24
N ASP A 140 -20.34 13.14 25.22
CA ASP A 140 -20.71 14.55 25.20
C ASP A 140 -22.11 14.68 24.57
N PRO A 141 -23.18 14.84 25.38
CA PRO A 141 -24.54 15.00 24.86
C PRO A 141 -24.76 16.26 24.02
N THR A 142 -23.81 17.21 24.03
CA THR A 142 -23.82 18.40 23.18
C THR A 142 -23.14 18.18 21.83
N PHE A 143 -22.42 17.05 21.69
CA PHE A 143 -21.90 16.61 20.41
C PHE A 143 -23.07 16.33 19.48
N ASP A 144 -23.19 17.12 18.43
CA ASP A 144 -24.20 16.96 17.39
C ASP A 144 -23.49 16.74 16.06
N VAL A 145 -23.69 15.59 15.46
CA VAL A 145 -23.17 15.24 14.13
C VAL A 145 -23.65 16.22 13.06
N SER A 146 -24.82 16.82 13.24
CA SER A 146 -25.37 17.80 12.28
C SER A 146 -24.82 19.22 12.47
N ASN A 147 -24.04 19.46 13.53
CA ASN A 147 -23.39 20.73 13.77
C ASN A 147 -22.04 20.79 13.02
N ASP A 148 -21.96 21.68 12.03
CA ASP A 148 -20.77 21.92 11.21
C ASP A 148 -19.52 22.37 11.99
N SER A 149 -19.66 22.79 13.26
CA SER A 149 -18.52 23.11 14.12
C SER A 149 -17.83 21.86 14.70
N ASN A 150 -18.50 20.71 14.69
CA ASN A 150 -17.96 19.48 15.28
C ASN A 150 -17.07 18.75 14.27
N GLN A 151 -15.81 18.54 14.64
CA GLN A 151 -14.82 17.85 13.81
C GLN A 151 -14.51 16.48 14.38
N ILE A 152 -14.50 15.46 13.53
CA ILE A 152 -14.14 14.08 13.90
C ILE A 152 -12.86 13.71 13.17
N LEU A 153 -11.82 13.35 13.94
CA LEU A 153 -10.61 12.73 13.42
C LEU A 153 -10.79 11.21 13.45
N LEU A 154 -10.90 10.58 12.27
CA LEU A 154 -10.91 9.13 12.14
C LEU A 154 -9.51 8.63 11.81
N MET A 155 -8.94 7.85 12.73
CA MET A 155 -7.69 7.12 12.50
C MET A 155 -8.00 5.66 12.23
N TYR A 156 -7.32 5.08 11.24
CA TYR A 156 -7.51 3.69 10.84
C TYR A 156 -6.17 3.09 10.38
N ASP A 157 -6.08 1.75 10.41
CA ASP A 157 -4.90 1.01 9.94
C ASP A 157 -4.77 1.09 8.41
N VAL A 158 -3.55 1.22 7.88
CA VAL A 158 -3.29 1.36 6.44
C VAL A 158 -3.90 0.24 5.59
N GLY A 159 -4.10 -0.95 6.15
CA GLY A 159 -4.78 -2.06 5.48
C GLY A 159 -6.24 -1.79 5.11
N TYR A 160 -6.88 -0.80 5.73
CA TYR A 160 -8.25 -0.36 5.41
C TYR A 160 -8.28 0.90 4.53
N HIS A 161 -7.13 1.44 4.12
CA HIS A 161 -7.07 2.67 3.33
C HIS A 161 -7.91 2.60 2.05
N TRP A 162 -7.98 1.45 1.41
CA TRP A 162 -8.77 1.25 0.19
C TRP A 162 -10.29 1.52 0.38
N LYS A 163 -10.82 1.40 1.61
CA LYS A 163 -12.21 1.75 1.95
C LYS A 163 -12.40 3.23 2.29
N SER A 164 -11.33 3.95 2.62
CA SER A 164 -11.42 5.36 3.00
C SER A 164 -11.95 6.26 1.88
N GLY A 165 -11.84 5.85 0.62
CA GLY A 165 -12.26 6.60 -0.57
C GLY A 165 -13.67 6.29 -1.09
N MET A 166 -14.42 5.36 -0.48
CA MET A 166 -15.80 5.10 -0.91
C MET A 166 -16.68 6.31 -0.54
N GLU A 167 -17.12 7.02 -1.57
CA GLU A 167 -18.20 8.02 -1.52
C GLU A 167 -19.54 7.33 -1.25
N GLU A 168 -19.67 6.61 -0.12
CA GLU A 168 -20.98 6.14 0.29
C GLU A 168 -21.85 7.34 0.73
N PRO A 169 -23.10 7.45 0.23
CA PRO A 169 -24.02 8.54 0.56
C PRO A 169 -24.24 8.75 2.06
N ASN A 170 -24.04 7.70 2.87
CA ASN A 170 -24.23 7.76 4.32
C ASN A 170 -23.03 8.35 5.07
N LEU A 171 -21.81 8.26 4.51
CA LEU A 171 -20.61 8.92 5.04
C LEU A 171 -20.42 10.34 4.46
N LEU A 172 -21.01 10.64 3.30
CA LEU A 172 -21.08 11.98 2.72
C LEU A 172 -21.95 12.97 3.54
N LYS A 173 -22.80 12.47 4.44
CA LYS A 173 -23.43 13.31 5.49
C LYS A 173 -22.43 13.81 6.55
N TYR A 174 -21.24 13.22 6.62
CA TYR A 174 -20.16 13.54 7.57
C TYR A 174 -18.99 14.20 6.86
N ASN A 175 -19.29 15.18 6.00
CA ASN A 175 -18.32 15.97 5.24
C ASN A 175 -17.44 16.83 6.17
N ARG A 176 -16.51 16.21 6.90
CA ARG A 176 -15.24 16.76 7.42
C ARG A 176 -14.46 15.74 8.25
N ILE A 177 -14.40 14.48 7.81
CA ILE A 177 -13.32 13.59 8.29
C ILE A 177 -12.03 14.09 7.65
N HIS A 178 -11.16 14.73 8.45
CA HIS A 178 -9.80 15.03 8.03
C HIS A 178 -9.07 13.70 7.83
N LYS A 179 -9.02 13.24 6.58
CA LYS A 179 -8.26 12.06 6.16
C LYS A 179 -6.78 12.42 6.17
N SER A 180 -6.14 12.31 7.33
CA SER A 180 -4.68 12.39 7.41
C SER A 180 -4.11 10.99 7.23
N ILE A 181 -3.85 10.60 5.99
CA ILE A 181 -2.70 9.74 5.73
C ILE A 181 -1.51 10.69 5.86
N TYR A 182 -0.51 10.33 6.65
CA TYR A 182 0.70 11.14 6.78
C TYR A 182 1.32 11.37 5.38
N HIS A 183 1.01 12.52 4.79
CA HIS A 183 1.77 13.15 3.73
C HIS A 183 2.22 14.48 4.31
N LYS A 184 3.28 14.43 5.13
CA LYS A 184 4.04 15.63 5.41
C LYS A 184 4.73 16.01 4.10
N GLN A 185 4.20 17.03 3.44
CA GLN A 185 4.92 17.73 2.38
C GLN A 185 6.32 18.09 2.90
N PRO A 186 7.40 17.93 2.11
CA PRO A 186 8.70 18.45 2.52
C PRO A 186 8.57 19.95 2.76
N PHE A 187 9.04 20.41 3.91
CA PHE A 187 9.17 21.85 4.16
C PHE A 187 10.11 22.43 3.09
N PRO A 188 9.77 23.56 2.45
CA PRO A 188 10.73 24.27 1.61
C PRO A 188 11.86 24.81 2.49
N ASP A 189 13.08 24.75 1.94
CA ASP A 189 14.34 25.18 2.56
C ASP A 189 14.31 26.60 3.15
#